data_AF-A0A8S3ILM1-F1
#
_entry.id   AF-A0A8S3ILM1-F1
#
_cell.length_a   1.000
_cell.length_b   1.000
_cell.length_c   1.000
_cell.angle_alpha   90.00
_cell.angle_beta   90.00
_cell.angle_gamma   90.00
#
_symmetry.space_group_name_H-M   'P 1'
#
loop_
_entity.id
_entity.type
_entity.pdbx_description
1 polymer ?
#
loop_
_entity_poly.entity_id
_entity_poly.type
_entity_poly.pdbx_seq_one_letter_code
_entity_poly.pdbx_strand_id
1 'polypeptide(L)'
;LPCFRGHTLEQLNARLKPDSSEAEAGRYMHEMADPVYLALLGSAEYFRTCTPPNYRLAIQCLQAILTIRLPTLIEAKVHLFLGRLYTQHTTNVDMASMHLDKAVCF
;
A
#
# COMPACT_ATOMS: atom_id res chain seq x y z
N LEU A 1 53.37 9.03 16.80
CA LEU A 1 52.39 9.23 15.70
C LEU A 1 51.69 7.89 15.46
N PRO A 2 50.50 7.63 16.02
CA PRO A 2 49.80 6.38 15.73
C PRO A 2 49.00 6.52 14.44
N CYS A 3 49.15 5.49 13.62
CA CYS A 3 48.60 5.32 12.30
C CYS A 3 47.07 5.33 12.37
N PHE A 4 46.42 6.28 11.68
CA PHE A 4 44.98 6.19 11.38
C PHE A 4 44.78 4.97 10.48
N ARG A 5 44.45 3.83 11.08
CA ARG A 5 44.04 2.62 10.37
C ARG A 5 42.67 2.94 9.79
N GLY A 6 42.66 3.41 8.54
CA GLY A 6 41.45 3.78 7.81
C GLY A 6 40.49 2.60 7.81
N HIS A 7 39.40 2.74 8.56
CA HIS A 7 38.22 1.95 8.29
C HIS A 7 37.80 2.30 6.87
N THR A 8 37.78 1.31 5.96
CA THR A 8 37.23 1.54 4.63
C THR A 8 35.77 1.98 4.77
N LEU A 9 35.29 2.86 3.90
CA LEU A 9 33.90 3.33 3.93
C LEU A 9 32.90 2.15 4.01
N GLU A 10 33.22 1.02 3.40
CA GLU A 10 32.48 -0.24 3.49
C GLU A 10 32.38 -0.82 4.91
N GLN A 11 33.46 -0.74 5.71
CA GLN A 11 33.47 -1.22 7.09
C GLN A 11 32.68 -0.31 8.05
N LEU A 12 32.59 0.98 7.74
CA LEU A 12 31.71 1.92 8.45
C LEU A 12 30.25 1.67 8.07
N ASN A 13 29.97 1.49 6.78
CA ASN A 13 28.62 1.20 6.28
C ASN A 13 28.07 -0.14 6.80
N ALA A 14 28.93 -1.15 6.96
CA ALA A 14 28.55 -2.45 7.54
C ALA A 14 28.21 -2.40 9.05
N ARG A 15 28.60 -1.32 9.76
CA ARG A 15 28.33 -1.12 11.20
C ARG A 15 27.09 -0.27 11.45
N LEU A 16 26.66 0.50 10.47
CA LEU A 16 25.38 1.19 10.47
C LEU A 16 24.29 0.15 10.17
N LYS A 17 23.66 -0.37 11.23
CA LYS A 17 22.36 -1.05 11.05
C LYS A 17 21.37 0.02 10.59
N PRO A 18 20.48 -0.28 9.63
CA PRO A 18 19.41 0.64 9.28
C PRO A 18 18.65 0.97 10.56
N ASP A 19 18.40 2.26 10.79
CA ASP A 19 17.57 2.66 11.91
C ASP A 19 16.22 1.97 11.78
N SER A 20 15.56 1.72 12.92
CA SER A 20 14.27 1.01 12.96
C SER A 20 13.25 1.56 11.95
N SER A 21 13.27 2.87 11.66
CA SER A 21 12.41 3.51 10.65
C SER A 21 12.79 3.17 9.21
N GLU A 22 14.08 3.03 8.87
CA GLU A 22 14.54 2.67 7.52
C GLU A 22 14.32 1.19 7.24
N ALA A 23 14.51 0.34 8.26
CA ALA A 23 14.19 -1.08 8.17
C ALA A 23 12.67 -1.30 8.01
N GLU A 24 11.85 -0.51 8.71
CA GLU A 24 10.40 -0.53 8.57
C GLU A 24 9.97 0.03 7.21
N ALA A 25 10.52 1.16 6.76
CA ALA A 25 10.28 1.69 5.41
C ALA A 25 10.69 0.69 4.31
N GLY A 26 11.81 -0.02 4.48
CA GLY A 26 12.24 -1.08 3.57
C GLY A 26 11.27 -2.27 3.50
N ARG A 27 10.68 -2.66 4.65
CA ARG A 27 9.62 -3.68 4.69
C ARG A 27 8.33 -3.20 4.03
N TYR A 28 7.90 -1.97 4.32
CA TYR A 28 6.74 -1.34 3.67
C TYR A 28 6.91 -1.24 2.16
N MET A 29 8.10 -0.86 1.71
CA MET A 29 8.40 -0.69 0.29
C MET A 29 8.51 -2.04 -0.43
N HIS A 30 8.99 -3.10 0.25
CA HIS A 30 8.95 -4.46 -0.26
C HIS A 30 7.51 -5.02 -0.34
N GLU A 31 6.70 -4.76 0.68
CA GLU A 31 5.28 -5.12 0.72
C GLU A 31 4.44 -4.39 -0.33
N MET A 32 4.76 -3.13 -0.62
CA MET A 32 4.12 -2.35 -1.68
C MET A 32 4.72 -2.58 -3.07
N ALA A 33 5.82 -3.32 -3.19
CA ALA A 33 6.48 -3.59 -4.46
C ALA A 33 5.88 -4.78 -5.23
N ASP A 34 4.78 -5.38 -4.75
CA ASP A 34 4.07 -6.38 -5.54
C ASP A 34 3.56 -5.74 -6.86
N PRO A 35 4.02 -6.20 -8.03
CA PRO A 35 3.65 -5.60 -9.31
C PRO A 35 2.15 -5.65 -9.59
N VAL A 36 1.47 -6.68 -9.09
CA VAL A 36 0.01 -6.85 -9.24
C VAL A 36 -0.72 -5.80 -8.41
N TYR A 37 -0.29 -5.58 -7.16
CA TYR A 37 -0.83 -4.52 -6.31
C TYR A 37 -0.68 -3.14 -6.97
N LEU A 38 0.52 -2.81 -7.43
CA LEU A 38 0.80 -1.52 -8.08
C LEU A 38 0.00 -1.32 -9.37
N ALA A 39 -0.09 -2.35 -10.21
CA ALA A 39 -0.84 -2.29 -11.47
C ALA A 39 -2.34 -2.10 -11.22
N LEU A 40 -2.91 -2.82 -10.27
CA LEU A 40 -4.33 -2.71 -9.94
C LEU A 40 -4.65 -1.37 -9.26
N LEU A 41 -3.79 -0.89 -8.36
CA LEU A 41 -3.96 0.40 -7.71
C LEU A 41 -3.87 1.55 -8.71
N GLY A 42 -2.87 1.51 -9.61
CA GLY A 42 -2.73 2.48 -10.68
C GLY A 42 -3.92 2.47 -11.65
N SER A 43 -4.43 1.27 -11.97
CA SER A 43 -5.63 1.11 -12.80
C SER A 43 -6.88 1.68 -12.10
N ALA A 44 -7.05 1.43 -10.80
CA ALA A 44 -8.16 1.98 -10.02
C ALA A 44 -8.14 3.52 -10.02
N GLU A 45 -6.97 4.12 -9.85
CA GLU A 45 -6.80 5.57 -9.87
C GLU A 45 -7.06 6.16 -11.26
N TYR A 46 -6.59 5.49 -12.32
CA TYR A 46 -6.91 5.86 -13.70
C TYR A 46 -8.41 5.88 -13.94
N PHE A 47 -9.15 4.83 -13.56
CA PHE A 47 -10.60 4.79 -13.75
C PHE A 47 -11.36 5.81 -12.90
N ARG A 48 -10.82 6.22 -11.76
CA ARG A 48 -11.41 7.26 -10.91
C ARG A 48 -11.27 8.66 -11.50
N THR A 49 -10.23 8.88 -12.30
CA THR A 49 -9.84 10.20 -12.83
C THR A 49 -10.05 10.36 -14.32
N CYS A 50 -10.28 9.27 -15.06
CA CYS A 50 -10.61 9.33 -16.48
C CYS A 50 -11.93 10.09 -16.73
N THR A 51 -12.14 10.52 -17.97
CA THR A 51 -13.32 11.30 -18.35
C THR A 51 -14.12 10.56 -19.44
N PRO A 52 -15.34 10.08 -19.15
CA PRO A 52 -16.02 10.09 -17.84
C PRO A 52 -15.39 9.09 -16.85
N PRO A 53 -15.50 9.33 -15.53
CA PRO A 53 -14.97 8.41 -14.52
C PRO A 53 -15.75 7.09 -14.51
N ASN A 54 -15.05 5.99 -14.27
CA ASN A 54 -15.64 4.65 -14.21
C ASN A 54 -15.42 4.01 -12.83
N TYR A 55 -16.25 4.41 -11.87
CA TYR A 55 -16.17 3.92 -10.50
C TYR A 55 -16.40 2.40 -10.38
N ARG A 56 -17.17 1.80 -11.29
CA ARG A 56 -17.36 0.34 -11.32
C ARG A 56 -16.03 -0.38 -11.57
N LEU A 57 -15.27 0.04 -12.58
CA LEU A 57 -13.95 -0.54 -12.85
C LEU A 57 -12.94 -0.22 -11.74
N ALA A 58 -12.98 1.00 -11.18
CA ALA A 58 -12.13 1.35 -10.04
C ALA A 58 -12.37 0.43 -8.83
N ILE A 59 -13.64 0.17 -8.49
CA ILE A 59 -14.03 -0.76 -7.42
C ILE A 59 -13.55 -2.18 -7.74
N GLN A 60 -13.72 -2.66 -8.99
CA GLN A 60 -13.28 -4.00 -9.39
C GLN A 60 -11.76 -4.17 -9.26
N CYS A 61 -10.97 -3.17 -9.64
CA CYS A 61 -9.52 -3.19 -9.46
C CYS A 61 -9.13 -3.32 -7.98
N LEU A 62 -9.77 -2.53 -7.09
CA LEU A 62 -9.51 -2.59 -5.65
C LEU A 62 -10.00 -3.91 -5.01
N GLN A 63 -11.11 -4.48 -5.47
CA GLN A 63 -11.56 -5.80 -5.03
C GLN A 63 -10.59 -6.91 -5.48
N ALA A 64 -10.03 -6.81 -6.68
CA ALA A 64 -9.02 -7.74 -7.15
C ALA A 64 -7.75 -7.71 -6.29
N ILE A 65 -7.36 -6.53 -5.77
CA ILE A 65 -6.25 -6.42 -4.81
C ILE A 65 -6.49 -7.28 -3.56
N LEU A 66 -7.72 -7.35 -3.05
CA LEU A 66 -8.06 -8.18 -1.88
C LEU A 66 -8.01 -9.70 -2.13
N THR A 67 -7.81 -10.12 -3.38
CA THR A 67 -7.68 -11.56 -3.72
C THR A 67 -6.24 -12.07 -3.63
N ILE A 68 -5.26 -11.17 -3.56
CA ILE A 68 -3.85 -11.51 -3.34
C ILE A 68 -3.51 -11.42 -1.85
N ARG A 69 -2.43 -12.09 -1.43
CA ARG A 69 -2.00 -12.04 -0.03
C ARG A 69 -1.37 -10.68 0.24
N LEU A 70 -2.10 -9.84 0.97
CA LEU A 70 -1.62 -8.53 1.37
C LEU A 70 -1.18 -8.53 2.84
N PRO A 71 -0.30 -7.61 3.19
CA PRO A 71 -0.08 -7.18 4.56
C PRO A 71 -1.33 -6.53 5.15
N THR A 72 -1.53 -6.74 6.45
CA THR A 72 -2.69 -6.25 7.19
C THR A 72 -2.94 -4.75 7.00
N LEU A 73 -1.88 -3.93 7.05
CA LEU A 73 -2.02 -2.48 6.89
C LEU A 73 -2.42 -2.08 5.45
N ILE A 74 -1.92 -2.79 4.44
CA ILE A 74 -2.29 -2.53 3.05
C ILE A 74 -3.75 -2.93 2.83
N GLU A 75 -4.15 -4.10 3.35
CA GLU A 75 -5.53 -4.57 3.30
C GLU A 75 -6.50 -3.55 3.93
N ALA A 76 -6.14 -3.01 5.10
CA ALA A 76 -6.91 -1.95 5.77
C ALA A 76 -7.08 -0.71 4.90
N LYS A 77 -6.01 -0.25 4.24
CA LYS A 77 -6.05 0.90 3.33
C LYS A 77 -6.94 0.63 2.11
N VAL A 78 -6.86 -0.56 1.52
CA VAL A 78 -7.69 -0.95 0.37
C VAL A 78 -9.16 -1.00 0.77
N HIS A 79 -9.47 -1.53 1.96
CA HIS A 79 -10.82 -1.50 2.52
C HIS A 79 -11.34 -0.08 2.77
N LEU A 80 -10.51 0.83 3.29
CA LEU A 80 -10.89 2.23 3.44
C LEU A 80 -11.19 2.89 2.07
N PHE A 81 -10.38 2.62 1.05
CA PHE A 81 -10.62 3.13 -0.30
C PHE A 81 -11.92 2.59 -0.90
N LEU A 82 -12.20 1.31 -0.76
CA LEU A 82 -13.47 0.71 -1.18
C LEU A 82 -14.66 1.34 -0.45
N GLY A 83 -14.59 1.46 0.88
CA GLY A 83 -15.63 2.08 1.69
C GLY A 83 -15.95 3.50 1.23
N ARG A 84 -14.92 4.30 0.94
CA ARG A 84 -15.09 5.67 0.39
C ARG A 84 -15.75 5.66 -0.98
N LEU A 85 -15.32 4.81 -1.91
CA LEU A 85 -15.91 4.73 -3.24
C LEU A 85 -17.38 4.29 -3.19
N TYR A 86 -17.70 3.28 -2.39
CA TYR A 86 -19.09 2.83 -2.22
C TYR A 86 -19.97 3.93 -1.63
N THR A 87 -19.47 4.64 -0.60
CA THR A 87 -20.22 5.73 0.06
C THR A 87 -20.47 6.91 -0.87
N GLN A 88 -19.48 7.29 -1.69
CA GLN A 88 -19.54 8.51 -2.49
C GLN A 88 -20.20 8.33 -3.86
N HIS A 89 -20.11 7.12 -4.43
CA HIS A 89 -20.39 6.91 -5.85
C HIS A 89 -21.34 5.74 -6.13
N THR A 90 -21.92 5.11 -5.09
CA THR A 90 -22.88 4.02 -5.24
C THR A 90 -24.04 4.15 -4.26
N THR A 91 -25.09 3.35 -4.46
CA THR A 91 -26.22 3.22 -3.52
C THR A 91 -26.10 1.99 -2.61
N ASN A 92 -24.98 1.25 -2.68
CA ASN A 92 -24.80 0.01 -1.91
C ASN A 92 -24.19 0.31 -0.53
N VAL A 93 -25.05 0.69 0.39
CA VAL A 93 -24.69 1.07 1.76
C VAL A 93 -24.09 -0.12 2.53
N ASP A 94 -24.60 -1.33 2.33
CA ASP A 94 -24.13 -2.53 3.02
C ASP A 94 -22.65 -2.82 2.71
N MET A 95 -22.27 -2.71 1.44
CA MET A 95 -20.87 -2.88 1.02
C MET A 95 -19.98 -1.76 1.54
N ALA A 96 -20.49 -0.52 1.61
CA ALA A 96 -19.76 0.60 2.21
C ALA A 96 -19.44 0.31 3.69
N SER A 97 -20.46 -0.03 4.48
CA SER A 97 -20.32 -0.35 5.90
C SER A 97 -19.37 -1.53 6.12
N MET A 98 -19.57 -2.64 5.41
CA MET A 98 -18.69 -3.82 5.52
C MET A 98 -17.22 -3.45 5.29
N HIS A 99 -16.92 -2.63 4.27
CA HIS A 99 -15.54 -2.22 3.98
C HIS A 99 -14.97 -1.24 5.01
N LEU A 100 -15.77 -0.31 5.52
CA LEU A 100 -15.35 0.60 6.58
C LEU A 100 -15.09 -0.14 7.90
N ASP A 101 -15.93 -1.10 8.26
CA ASP A 101 -15.77 -1.94 9.45
C ASP A 101 -14.49 -2.76 9.35
N LYS A 102 -14.26 -3.41 8.20
CA LYS A 102 -13.01 -4.16 7.97
C LYS A 102 -11.80 -3.25 8.11
N ALA A 103 -11.84 -2.03 7.55
CA ALA A 103 -10.70 -1.10 7.60
C ALA A 103 -10.25 -0.73 9.02
N VAL A 104 -11.11 -0.84 10.03
CA VAL A 104 -10.81 -0.50 11.43
C VAL A 104 -10.57 -1.71 12.33
N CYS A 105 -10.87 -2.92 11.87
CA CYS A 105 -10.85 -4.16 12.66
C CYS A 105 -9.56 -4.99 12.50
N PHE A 106 -8.38 -4.37 12.58
CA PHE A 106 -7.08 -5.02 12.38
C PHE A 106 -6.16 -4.98 13.60
#